data_AF-A0A847W1Y2-F1
#
_entry.id   AF-A0A847W1Y2-F1
#
_cell.length_a   1.000
_cell.length_b   1.000
_cell.length_c   1.000
_cell.angle_alpha   90.00
_cell.angle_beta   90.00
_cell.angle_gamma   90.00
#
_symmetry.space_group_name_H-M   'P 1'
#
loop_
_entity.id
_entity.type
_entity.pdbx_description
1 polymer ?
#
loop_
_entity_poly.entity_id
_entity_poly.type
_entity_poly.pdbx_seq_one_letter_code
_entity_poly.pdbx_strand_id
1 'polypeptide(L)'
;MELHIINEIASQLNIASKQIEATLAILQEGGTVPFIARYRKDATGGLDEEQILFIDKQYKYQLNLQERKLTVINLIEQQGKLTEEIKNSIMECEKLSQVEDLYQPYKQKRKTRAAVAIKNGLQPLADYILAVTFEENIYEIAEQYITEDVKTVEEAIAGASDIIAEMVSDNAKLRWSIKDQIVESGSLQTKIKDDAVDEKKVYEMYYDRIEKITSLADHRIMAINRAEKEKVISVSFIYDLEDIQKQAIKVYCQENSNVKEIIENAVIDGLNRLLLPSIENEIRSDLSQRAHTNSIEVFSMNLEKLLSQPPLIGRIVLGFDPGYFNGCKLAVLDETGKMLAVEKIFPFSKKGGDLEQSKKQILNLINKYQVKIIAIGNGTASRESEK
;
A
#
# COMPACT_ATOMS: atom_id res chain seq x y z
N MET A 1 22.69 10.50 17.73
CA MET A 1 21.98 9.43 17.00
C MET A 1 21.48 8.43 18.01
N GLU A 2 20.29 7.87 17.79
CA GLU A 2 19.64 6.89 18.64
C GLU A 2 20.38 5.53 18.55
N LEU A 3 21.06 5.12 19.62
CA LEU A 3 21.93 3.93 19.61
C LEU A 3 21.18 2.63 19.28
N HIS A 4 19.90 2.55 19.69
CA HIS A 4 19.04 1.41 19.41
C HIS A 4 18.78 1.26 17.90
N ILE A 5 18.40 2.35 17.22
CA ILE A 5 18.13 2.35 15.77
C ILE A 5 19.36 1.88 14.99
N ILE A 6 20.53 2.37 15.38
CA ILE A 6 21.80 1.99 14.74
C ILE A 6 22.04 0.48 14.89
N ASN A 7 21.84 -0.07 16.10
CA ASN A 7 22.08 -1.50 16.35
C ASN A 7 21.10 -2.41 15.60
N GLU A 8 19.85 -1.99 15.42
CA GLU A 8 18.87 -2.74 14.64
C GLU A 8 19.26 -2.81 13.16
N ILE A 9 19.62 -1.67 12.57
CA ILE A 9 20.11 -1.60 11.18
C ILE A 9 21.41 -2.40 11.03
N ALA A 10 22.30 -2.35 12.02
CA ALA A 10 23.55 -3.12 12.05
C ALA A 10 23.28 -4.63 11.98
N SER A 11 22.30 -5.10 12.75
CA SER A 11 21.88 -6.50 12.74
C SER A 11 21.25 -6.91 11.40
N GLN A 12 20.44 -6.05 10.78
CA GLN A 12 19.80 -6.33 9.49
C GLN A 12 20.81 -6.46 8.34
N LEU A 13 21.85 -5.62 8.34
CA LEU A 13 22.91 -5.63 7.33
C LEU A 13 24.10 -6.54 7.69
N ASN A 14 24.13 -7.08 8.92
CA ASN A 14 25.27 -7.83 9.46
C ASN A 14 26.60 -7.06 9.37
N ILE A 15 26.58 -5.78 9.77
CA ILE A 15 27.73 -4.86 9.76
C ILE A 15 27.95 -4.24 11.14
N ALA A 16 29.08 -3.57 11.35
CA ALA A 16 29.36 -2.91 12.63
C ALA A 16 28.58 -1.59 12.77
N SER A 17 28.04 -1.30 13.97
CA SER A 17 27.35 -0.04 14.30
C SER A 17 28.18 1.21 13.95
N LYS A 18 29.51 1.14 14.10
CA LYS A 18 30.44 2.22 13.72
C LYS A 18 30.38 2.57 12.23
N GLN A 19 30.15 1.59 11.36
CA GLN A 19 30.04 1.80 9.90
C GLN A 19 28.77 2.59 9.57
N ILE A 20 27.67 2.30 10.27
CA ILE A 20 26.40 3.01 10.14
C ILE A 20 26.54 4.44 10.67
N GLU A 21 27.13 4.63 11.85
CA GLU A 21 27.37 5.96 12.43
C GLU A 21 28.19 6.87 11.49
N ALA A 22 29.30 6.35 10.95
CA ALA A 22 30.13 7.09 10.01
C ALA A 22 29.37 7.43 8.72
N THR A 23 28.59 6.48 8.20
CA THR A 23 27.76 6.70 7.01
C THR A 23 26.69 7.78 7.24
N LEU A 24 25.97 7.69 8.35
CA LEU A 24 24.93 8.65 8.72
C LEU A 24 25.48 10.05 8.97
N ALA A 25 26.66 10.17 9.58
CA ALA A 25 27.31 11.46 9.78
C ALA A 25 27.57 12.16 8.44
N ILE A 26 28.12 11.44 7.45
CA ILE A 26 28.40 11.98 6.13
C ILE A 26 27.11 12.32 5.37
N LEU A 27 26.06 11.49 5.50
CA LEU A 27 24.75 11.77 4.91
C LEU A 27 24.11 13.05 5.49
N GLN A 28 24.22 13.25 6.81
CA GLN A 28 23.70 14.44 7.50
C GLN A 28 24.46 15.72 7.11
N GLU A 29 25.75 15.62 6.81
CA GLU A 29 26.56 16.70 6.25
C GLU A 29 26.26 17.01 4.77
N GLY A 30 25.33 16.26 4.14
CA GLY A 30 24.91 16.46 2.75
C GLY A 30 25.67 15.61 1.72
N GLY A 31 26.45 14.63 2.16
CA GLY A 31 27.13 13.68 1.28
C GLY A 31 26.12 12.79 0.54
N THR A 32 26.27 12.64 -0.78
CA THR A 32 25.40 11.78 -1.58
C THR A 32 25.84 10.31 -1.53
N VAL A 33 24.92 9.36 -1.75
CA VAL A 33 25.24 7.92 -1.80
C VAL A 33 26.44 7.60 -2.72
N PRO A 34 26.51 8.07 -3.99
CA PRO A 34 27.66 7.79 -4.85
C PRO A 34 28.97 8.43 -4.36
N PHE A 35 28.88 9.55 -3.62
CA PHE A 35 30.05 10.21 -3.07
C PHE A 35 30.64 9.39 -1.92
N ILE A 36 29.77 8.86 -1.05
CA ILE A 36 30.18 8.03 0.08
C ILE A 36 30.79 6.72 -0.43
N ALA A 37 30.07 6.00 -1.29
CA ALA A 37 30.52 4.73 -1.85
C ALA A 37 31.86 4.86 -2.59
N ARG A 38 32.11 6.01 -3.26
CA ARG A 38 33.34 6.20 -4.04
C ARG A 38 34.51 6.78 -3.25
N TYR A 39 34.27 7.76 -2.37
CA TYR A 39 35.32 8.59 -1.78
C TYR A 39 35.43 8.46 -0.25
N ARG A 40 34.58 7.65 0.38
CA ARG A 40 34.55 7.47 1.84
C ARG A 40 34.57 6.00 2.27
N LYS A 41 35.07 5.11 1.39
CA LYS A 41 35.17 3.66 1.65
C LYS A 41 35.88 3.34 2.97
N ASP A 42 37.00 4.00 3.26
CA ASP A 42 37.76 3.73 4.48
C ASP A 42 36.98 4.11 5.75
N ALA A 43 36.20 5.20 5.68
CA ALA A 43 35.37 5.66 6.79
C ALA A 43 34.14 4.76 7.02
N THR A 44 33.56 4.20 5.94
CA THR A 44 32.38 3.33 6.03
C THR A 44 32.73 1.84 6.14
N GLY A 45 34.00 1.47 6.03
CA GLY A 45 34.42 0.06 5.97
C GLY A 45 34.03 -0.64 4.67
N GLY A 46 33.93 0.11 3.57
CA GLY A 46 33.71 -0.43 2.22
C GLY A 46 32.26 -0.70 1.85
N LEU A 47 31.29 -0.04 2.48
CA LEU A 47 29.88 -0.18 2.11
C LEU A 47 29.63 0.24 0.66
N ASP A 48 28.77 -0.51 -0.02
CA ASP A 48 28.31 -0.22 -1.38
C ASP A 48 27.12 0.76 -1.41
N GLU A 49 26.74 1.21 -2.62
CA GLU A 49 25.64 2.14 -2.82
C GLU A 49 24.29 1.61 -2.30
N GLU A 50 24.02 0.31 -2.42
CA GLU A 50 22.76 -0.30 -1.98
C GLU A 50 22.65 -0.30 -0.45
N GLN A 51 23.73 -0.70 0.22
CA GLN A 51 23.83 -0.69 1.68
C GLN A 51 23.70 0.73 2.25
N ILE A 52 24.39 1.71 1.65
CA ILE A 52 24.31 3.12 2.09
C ILE A 52 22.89 3.67 1.90
N LEU A 53 22.25 3.39 0.76
CA LEU A 53 20.87 3.81 0.51
C LEU A 53 19.88 3.16 1.48
N PHE A 54 20.09 1.88 1.81
CA PHE A 54 19.30 1.16 2.79
C PHE A 54 19.42 1.81 4.17
N ILE A 55 20.65 2.11 4.62
CA ILE A 55 20.92 2.80 5.89
C ILE A 55 20.16 4.13 5.97
N ASP A 56 20.24 4.97 4.92
CA ASP A 56 19.56 6.27 4.89
C ASP A 56 18.04 6.12 5.01
N LYS A 57 17.45 5.21 4.21
CA LYS A 57 16.00 4.99 4.21
C LYS A 57 15.50 4.41 5.54
N GLN A 58 16.16 3.37 6.05
CA GLN A 58 15.74 2.73 7.29
C GLN A 58 15.92 3.65 8.49
N TYR A 59 17.03 4.40 8.56
CA TYR A 59 17.25 5.35 9.64
C TYR A 59 16.17 6.43 9.68
N LYS A 60 15.81 7.00 8.52
CA LYS A 60 14.71 7.97 8.42
C LYS A 60 13.36 7.38 8.80
N TYR A 61 13.07 6.15 8.38
CA TYR A 61 11.84 5.46 8.76
C TYR A 61 11.75 5.25 10.27
N GLN A 62 12.83 4.75 10.90
CA GLN A 62 12.87 4.49 12.34
C GLN A 62 12.78 5.77 13.17
N LEU A 63 13.41 6.86 12.72
CA LEU A 63 13.23 8.18 13.35
C LEU A 63 11.78 8.65 13.30
N ASN A 64 11.10 8.51 12.15
CA ASN A 64 9.70 8.86 12.01
C ASN A 64 8.81 8.00 12.93
N LEU A 65 9.06 6.69 12.97
CA LEU A 65 8.35 5.78 13.87
C LEU A 65 8.50 6.21 15.33
N GLN A 66 9.71 6.54 15.75
CA GLN A 66 9.97 6.99 17.12
C GLN A 66 9.32 8.33 17.44
N GLU A 67 9.43 9.31 16.55
CA GLU A 67 8.74 10.61 16.69
C GLU A 67 7.23 10.40 16.82
N ARG A 68 6.67 9.48 16.04
CA ARG A 68 5.25 9.15 16.09
C ARG A 68 4.86 8.46 17.40
N LYS A 69 5.65 7.49 17.88
CA LYS A 69 5.45 6.85 19.19
C LYS A 69 5.39 7.89 20.32
N LEU A 70 6.37 8.80 20.38
CA LEU A 70 6.41 9.86 21.40
C LEU A 70 5.23 10.83 21.27
N THR A 71 4.86 11.20 20.04
CA THR A 71 3.69 12.04 19.78
C THR A 71 2.41 11.40 20.30
N VAL A 72 2.20 10.12 20.01
CA VAL A 72 1.03 9.36 20.48
C VAL A 72 1.01 9.25 22.00
N ILE A 73 2.14 8.92 22.64
CA ILE A 73 2.24 8.87 24.11
C ILE A 73 1.82 10.21 24.72
N ASN A 74 2.35 11.33 24.22
CA ASN A 74 2.00 12.67 24.70
C ASN A 74 0.51 12.99 24.50
N LEU A 75 -0.08 12.60 23.36
CA LEU A 75 -1.50 12.82 23.08
C LEU A 75 -2.43 12.02 24.00
N ILE A 76 -2.01 10.83 24.43
CA ILE A 76 -2.75 9.99 25.38
C ILE A 76 -2.58 10.53 26.81
N GLU A 77 -1.37 10.98 27.15
CA GLU A 77 -1.06 11.60 28.44
C GLU A 77 -1.88 12.88 28.67
N GLN A 78 -2.00 13.74 27.66
CA GLN A 78 -2.83 14.95 27.70
C GLN A 78 -4.32 14.65 27.98
N GLN A 79 -4.79 13.44 27.70
CA GLN A 79 -6.15 12.99 28.02
C GLN A 79 -6.27 12.37 29.41
N GLY A 80 -5.17 12.22 30.15
CA GLY A 80 -5.13 11.55 31.46
C GLY A 80 -5.35 10.04 31.38
N LYS A 81 -5.20 9.42 30.21
CA LYS A 81 -5.48 8.00 29.98
C LYS A 81 -4.23 7.12 29.82
N LEU A 82 -3.04 7.70 29.95
CA LEU A 82 -1.78 6.96 29.77
C LEU A 82 -1.54 6.04 30.98
N THR A 83 -1.47 4.73 30.72
CA THR A 83 -0.98 3.74 31.68
C THR A 83 0.41 3.26 31.27
N GLU A 84 1.18 2.70 32.22
CA GLU A 84 2.48 2.09 31.91
C GLU A 84 2.35 0.92 30.93
N GLU A 85 1.24 0.17 30.96
CA GLU A 85 0.97 -0.89 29.98
C GLU A 85 0.83 -0.33 28.56
N ILE A 86 0.02 0.73 28.38
CA ILE A 86 -0.17 1.39 27.08
C ILE A 86 1.15 1.96 26.57
N LYS A 87 1.90 2.63 27.44
CA LYS A 87 3.20 3.21 27.11
C LYS A 87 4.17 2.14 26.62
N ASN A 88 4.29 1.02 27.33
CA ASN A 88 5.15 -0.09 26.94
C ASN A 88 4.70 -0.71 25.60
N SER A 89 3.40 -0.94 25.42
CA SER A 89 2.86 -1.46 24.15
C SER A 89 3.16 -0.55 22.95
N ILE A 90 3.08 0.78 23.11
CA ILE A 90 3.44 1.73 22.04
C ILE A 90 4.94 1.71 21.76
N MET A 91 5.77 1.62 22.81
CA MET A 91 7.23 1.57 22.65
C MET A 91 7.70 0.29 21.95
N GLU A 92 7.00 -0.83 22.15
CA GLU A 92 7.27 -2.13 21.52
C GLU A 92 6.84 -2.21 20.06
N CYS A 93 6.05 -1.27 19.54
CA CYS A 93 5.58 -1.31 18.15
C CYS A 93 6.75 -1.23 17.14
N GLU A 94 6.80 -2.13 16.16
CA GLU A 94 7.82 -2.14 15.11
C GLU A 94 7.39 -1.37 13.85
N LYS A 95 6.09 -1.07 13.74
CA LYS A 95 5.49 -0.44 12.56
C LYS A 95 4.62 0.75 12.93
N LEU A 96 4.56 1.73 12.04
CA LEU A 96 3.69 2.90 12.19
C LEU A 96 2.21 2.51 12.32
N SER A 97 1.77 1.47 11.61
CA SER A 97 0.38 0.97 11.68
C SER A 97 0.02 0.49 13.09
N GLN A 98 0.89 -0.25 13.76
CA GLN A 98 0.66 -0.73 15.14
C GLN A 98 0.52 0.44 16.11
N VAL A 99 1.32 1.51 15.92
CA VAL A 99 1.21 2.73 16.72
C VAL A 99 -0.15 3.41 16.48
N GLU A 100 -0.61 3.48 15.23
CA GLU A 100 -1.94 4.03 14.92
C GLU A 100 -3.08 3.17 15.50
N ASP A 101 -2.98 1.85 15.46
CA ASP A 101 -3.98 0.94 16.02
C ASP A 101 -4.13 1.14 17.53
N LEU A 102 -3.01 1.27 18.25
CA LEU A 102 -3.02 1.57 19.69
C LEU A 102 -3.51 2.99 19.99
N TYR A 103 -3.30 3.95 19.08
CA TYR A 103 -3.77 5.32 19.24
C TYR A 103 -5.26 5.49 18.89
N GLN A 104 -5.83 4.61 18.08
CA GLN A 104 -7.20 4.68 17.57
C GLN A 104 -8.27 4.98 18.64
N PRO A 105 -8.25 4.35 19.85
CA PRO A 105 -9.25 4.62 20.90
C PRO A 105 -9.18 6.04 21.48
N TYR A 106 -8.03 6.72 21.33
CA TYR A 106 -7.75 8.03 21.90
C TYR A 106 -7.83 9.16 20.88
N LYS A 107 -8.07 8.83 19.61
CA LYS A 107 -8.18 9.80 18.53
C LYS A 107 -9.49 10.56 18.64
N GLN A 108 -9.47 11.88 18.50
CA GLN A 108 -10.70 12.69 18.50
C GLN A 108 -11.58 12.33 17.29
N LYS A 109 -12.68 11.61 17.52
CA LYS A 109 -13.63 11.20 16.48
C LYS A 109 -14.74 12.25 16.30
N ARG A 110 -15.07 12.59 15.05
CA ARG A 110 -16.18 13.51 14.74
C ARG A 110 -17.51 12.73 14.74
N LYS A 111 -18.44 13.10 15.63
CA LYS A 111 -19.87 12.73 15.64
C LYS A 111 -20.15 11.24 15.28
N THR A 112 -19.57 10.29 16.00
CA THR A 112 -19.97 8.87 15.90
C THR A 112 -21.24 8.61 16.69
N ARG A 113 -21.96 7.52 16.40
CA ARG A 113 -23.14 7.13 17.18
C ARG A 113 -22.78 6.89 18.65
N ALA A 114 -21.66 6.21 18.90
CA ALA A 114 -21.08 6.04 20.22
C ALA A 114 -20.77 7.37 20.90
N ALA A 115 -20.13 8.33 20.21
CA ALA A 115 -19.85 9.65 20.79
C ALA A 115 -21.13 10.42 21.18
N VAL A 116 -22.22 10.28 20.40
CA VAL A 116 -23.52 10.84 20.76
C VAL A 116 -24.10 10.14 21.99
N ALA A 117 -24.06 8.80 22.03
CA ALA A 117 -24.52 8.02 23.18
C ALA A 117 -23.73 8.34 24.47
N ILE A 118 -22.40 8.49 24.38
CA ILE A 118 -21.54 8.92 25.50
C ILE A 118 -21.94 10.32 25.98
N LYS A 119 -22.17 11.26 25.06
CA LYS A 119 -22.62 12.62 25.41
C LYS A 119 -23.97 12.61 26.11
N ASN A 120 -24.85 11.69 25.73
CA ASN A 120 -26.16 11.49 26.36
C ASN A 120 -26.08 10.70 27.68
N GLY A 121 -24.88 10.38 28.18
CA GLY A 121 -24.68 9.74 29.48
C GLY A 121 -24.85 8.21 29.48
N LEU A 122 -24.79 7.54 28.32
CA LEU A 122 -25.03 6.10 28.20
C LEU A 122 -23.79 5.21 28.42
N GLN A 123 -22.61 5.79 28.68
CA GLN A 123 -21.39 5.02 28.96
C GLN A 123 -21.53 4.07 30.16
N PRO A 124 -22.10 4.50 31.31
CA PRO A 124 -22.26 3.60 32.46
C PRO A 124 -23.20 2.41 32.16
N LEU A 125 -24.20 2.61 31.28
CA LEU A 125 -25.08 1.52 30.83
C LEU A 125 -24.33 0.51 29.95
N ALA A 126 -23.46 0.97 29.05
CA ALA A 126 -22.61 0.10 28.24
C ALA A 126 -21.62 -0.70 29.11
N ASP A 127 -20.96 -0.04 30.07
CA ASP A 127 -20.06 -0.69 31.01
C ASP A 127 -20.80 -1.72 31.88
N TYR A 128 -22.02 -1.39 32.32
CA TYR A 128 -22.89 -2.30 33.05
C TYR A 128 -23.25 -3.52 32.21
N ILE A 129 -23.70 -3.35 30.96
CA ILE A 129 -24.02 -4.46 30.05
C ILE A 129 -22.83 -5.42 29.90
N LEU A 130 -21.61 -4.90 29.76
CA LEU A 130 -20.39 -5.73 29.63
C LEU A 130 -19.96 -6.40 30.94
N ALA A 131 -20.24 -5.78 32.08
CA ALA A 131 -19.84 -6.29 33.40
C ALA A 131 -20.80 -7.35 33.97
N VAL A 132 -22.08 -7.36 33.56
CA VAL A 132 -23.13 -8.16 34.21
C VAL A 132 -22.96 -9.66 33.98
N THR A 133 -22.72 -10.35 35.09
CA THR A 133 -22.74 -11.79 35.26
C THR A 133 -23.87 -12.17 36.23
N PHE A 134 -25.12 -11.89 35.84
CA PHE A 134 -26.38 -12.32 36.48
C PHE A 134 -26.91 -11.46 37.64
N GLU A 135 -28.13 -10.92 37.45
CA GLU A 135 -29.33 -11.14 38.28
C GLU A 135 -30.44 -10.11 37.95
N GLU A 136 -30.10 -8.93 37.44
CA GLU A 136 -31.06 -7.84 37.24
C GLU A 136 -31.59 -7.72 35.80
N ASN A 137 -32.82 -7.20 35.66
CA ASN A 137 -33.46 -6.96 34.37
C ASN A 137 -32.87 -5.69 33.72
N ILE A 138 -32.15 -5.85 32.61
CA ILE A 138 -31.50 -4.73 31.91
C ILE A 138 -32.46 -3.61 31.51
N TYR A 139 -33.71 -3.94 31.22
CA TYR A 139 -34.73 -2.96 30.84
C TYR A 139 -35.06 -2.03 32.01
N GLU A 140 -35.14 -2.55 33.24
CA GLU A 140 -35.38 -1.75 34.46
C GLU A 140 -34.21 -0.82 34.78
N ILE A 141 -32.99 -1.25 34.46
CA ILE A 141 -31.79 -0.44 34.67
C ILE A 141 -31.70 0.64 33.60
N ALA A 142 -32.02 0.31 32.36
CA ALA A 142 -32.04 1.24 31.25
C ALA A 142 -33.10 2.34 31.40
N GLU A 143 -34.18 2.13 32.17
CA GLU A 143 -35.13 3.19 32.54
C GLU A 143 -34.46 4.38 33.25
N GLN A 144 -33.39 4.13 34.01
CA GLN A 144 -32.64 5.18 34.73
C GLN A 144 -31.85 6.10 33.80
N TYR A 145 -31.69 5.71 32.53
CA TYR A 145 -30.94 6.44 31.51
C TYR A 145 -31.84 7.19 30.52
N ILE A 146 -33.16 7.24 30.76
CA ILE A 146 -34.09 8.06 29.99
C ILE A 146 -33.83 9.53 30.32
N THR A 147 -33.61 10.34 29.28
CA THR A 147 -33.33 11.78 29.36
C THR A 147 -34.14 12.55 28.31
N GLU A 148 -34.00 13.87 28.21
CA GLU A 148 -34.63 14.63 27.12
C GLU A 148 -34.12 14.19 25.73
N ASP A 149 -32.86 13.74 25.66
CA ASP A 149 -32.19 13.31 24.43
C ASP A 149 -32.29 11.79 24.18
N VAL A 150 -32.75 11.01 25.17
CA VAL A 150 -32.95 9.55 25.11
C VAL A 150 -34.34 9.23 25.63
N LYS A 151 -35.30 9.01 24.73
CA LYS A 151 -36.74 9.05 25.05
C LYS A 151 -37.32 7.72 25.48
N THR A 152 -36.63 6.62 25.19
CA THR A 152 -37.13 5.25 25.42
C THR A 152 -36.01 4.36 25.96
N VAL A 153 -36.42 3.26 26.61
CA VAL A 153 -35.50 2.22 27.07
C VAL A 153 -34.74 1.61 25.89
N GLU A 154 -35.41 1.42 24.76
CA GLU A 154 -34.84 0.90 23.53
C GLU A 154 -33.76 1.84 22.96
N GLU A 155 -33.98 3.17 23.01
CA GLU A 155 -32.98 4.16 22.61
C GLU A 155 -31.75 4.12 23.54
N ALA A 156 -31.95 3.92 24.85
CA ALA A 156 -30.85 3.80 25.81
C ALA A 156 -30.01 2.54 25.53
N ILE A 157 -30.65 1.37 25.34
CA ILE A 157 -29.97 0.11 25.00
C ILE A 157 -29.26 0.23 23.66
N ALA A 158 -29.90 0.79 22.63
CA ALA A 158 -29.28 0.98 21.32
C ALA A 158 -28.05 1.89 21.39
N GLY A 159 -28.13 2.98 22.16
CA GLY A 159 -26.99 3.87 22.37
C GLY A 159 -25.84 3.18 23.12
N ALA A 160 -26.15 2.37 24.13
CA ALA A 160 -25.14 1.55 24.81
C ALA A 160 -24.52 0.49 23.88
N SER A 161 -25.32 -0.15 23.02
CA SER A 161 -24.83 -1.06 21.98
C SER A 161 -23.92 -0.37 20.96
N ASP A 162 -24.22 0.87 20.57
CA ASP A 162 -23.35 1.66 19.68
C ASP A 162 -21.97 1.95 20.34
N ILE A 163 -21.93 2.16 21.66
CA ILE A 163 -20.67 2.30 22.42
C ILE A 163 -19.88 0.98 22.39
N ILE A 164 -20.53 -0.15 22.68
CA ILE A 164 -19.90 -1.48 22.64
C ILE A 164 -19.38 -1.80 21.23
N ALA A 165 -20.13 -1.48 20.18
CA ALA A 165 -19.71 -1.65 18.79
C ALA A 165 -18.43 -0.86 18.47
N GLU A 166 -18.29 0.37 18.98
CA GLU A 166 -17.07 1.17 18.82
C GLU A 166 -15.90 0.59 19.63
N MET A 167 -16.14 0.09 20.85
CA MET A 167 -15.11 -0.60 21.66
C MET A 167 -14.55 -1.83 20.94
N VAL A 168 -15.41 -2.61 20.28
CA VAL A 168 -15.01 -3.78 19.48
C VAL A 168 -14.07 -3.36 18.34
N SER A 169 -14.40 -2.28 17.63
CA SER A 169 -13.58 -1.75 16.53
C SER A 169 -12.24 -1.17 16.98
N ASP A 170 -12.17 -0.68 18.21
CA ASP A 170 -11.00 -0.02 18.79
C ASP A 170 -10.07 -1.00 19.53
N ASN A 171 -10.46 -2.28 19.67
CA ASN A 171 -9.66 -3.30 20.32
C ASN A 171 -8.50 -3.77 19.42
N ALA A 172 -7.28 -3.27 19.69
CA ALA A 172 -6.08 -3.57 18.91
C ALA A 172 -5.73 -5.06 18.86
N LYS A 173 -5.86 -5.80 19.98
CA LYS A 173 -5.56 -7.24 20.02
C LYS A 173 -6.52 -8.04 19.11
N LEU A 174 -7.81 -7.72 19.19
CA LEU A 174 -8.83 -8.33 18.34
C LEU A 174 -8.60 -7.98 16.86
N ARG A 175 -8.30 -6.71 16.56
CA ARG A 175 -7.96 -6.25 15.21
C ARG A 175 -6.82 -7.05 14.61
N TRP A 176 -5.70 -7.19 15.32
CA TRP A 176 -4.54 -7.92 14.82
C TRP A 176 -4.85 -9.38 14.57
N SER A 177 -5.49 -10.06 15.54
CA SER A 177 -5.89 -11.46 15.39
C SER A 177 -6.78 -11.69 14.16
N ILE A 178 -7.79 -10.83 13.96
CA ILE A 178 -8.70 -10.94 12.80
C ILE A 178 -7.96 -10.63 11.49
N LYS A 179 -7.11 -9.60 11.48
CA LYS A 179 -6.32 -9.24 10.29
C LYS A 179 -5.44 -10.40 9.87
N ASP A 180 -4.69 -11.00 10.80
CA ASP A 180 -3.80 -12.12 10.51
C ASP A 180 -4.59 -13.33 10.00
N GLN A 181 -5.72 -13.66 10.64
CA GLN A 181 -6.61 -14.72 10.20
C GLN A 181 -7.12 -14.49 8.77
N ILE A 182 -7.56 -13.27 8.43
CA ILE A 182 -8.01 -12.92 7.07
C ILE A 182 -6.85 -13.03 6.09
N VAL A 183 -5.66 -12.53 6.42
CA VAL A 183 -4.50 -12.60 5.52
C VAL A 183 -4.09 -14.04 5.24
N GLU A 184 -4.05 -14.90 6.25
CA GLU A 184 -3.59 -16.28 6.14
C GLU A 184 -4.58 -17.20 5.40
N SER A 185 -5.87 -17.08 5.74
CA SER A 185 -6.91 -18.01 5.29
C SER A 185 -7.84 -17.44 4.22
N GLY A 186 -7.96 -16.11 4.15
CA GLY A 186 -8.90 -15.41 3.29
C GLY A 186 -8.52 -15.38 1.82
N SER A 187 -9.51 -15.05 1.00
CA SER A 187 -9.39 -14.91 -0.45
C SER A 187 -9.97 -13.59 -0.92
N LEU A 188 -9.44 -13.08 -2.03
CA LEU A 188 -9.99 -11.95 -2.76
C LEU A 188 -10.84 -12.49 -3.91
N GLN A 189 -12.08 -12.02 -4.00
CA GLN A 189 -13.00 -12.31 -5.10
C GLN A 189 -13.16 -11.09 -5.99
N THR A 190 -13.15 -11.31 -7.30
CA THR A 190 -13.46 -10.30 -8.31
C THR A 190 -14.69 -10.71 -9.11
N LYS A 191 -15.58 -9.77 -9.40
CA LYS A 191 -16.75 -9.97 -10.26
C LYS A 191 -16.91 -8.80 -11.23
N ILE A 192 -17.28 -9.08 -12.48
CA ILE A 192 -17.65 -8.05 -13.44
C ILE A 192 -18.89 -7.28 -12.96
N LYS A 193 -18.93 -5.97 -13.17
CA LYS A 193 -20.12 -5.16 -12.90
C LYS A 193 -21.10 -5.23 -14.07
N ASP A 194 -22.39 -5.14 -13.78
CA ASP A 194 -23.44 -5.22 -14.81
C ASP A 194 -23.35 -4.09 -15.86
N ASP A 195 -22.84 -2.92 -15.46
CA ASP A 195 -22.65 -1.73 -16.29
C ASP A 195 -21.21 -1.56 -16.81
N ALA A 196 -20.38 -2.60 -16.71
CA ALA A 196 -18.97 -2.55 -17.09
C ALA A 196 -18.76 -2.32 -18.59
N VAL A 197 -17.83 -1.41 -18.93
CA VAL A 197 -17.38 -1.17 -20.31
C VAL A 197 -15.93 -1.62 -20.46
N ASP A 198 -15.72 -2.76 -21.12
CA ASP A 198 -14.39 -3.27 -21.48
C ASP A 198 -14.41 -3.88 -22.90
N GLU A 199 -14.51 -3.00 -23.91
CA GLU A 199 -14.64 -3.38 -25.33
C GLU A 199 -13.52 -4.29 -25.84
N LYS A 200 -12.32 -4.15 -25.25
CA LYS A 200 -11.12 -4.93 -25.63
C LYS A 200 -10.90 -6.14 -24.75
N LYS A 201 -11.79 -6.40 -23.78
CA LYS A 201 -11.69 -7.52 -22.83
C LYS A 201 -10.34 -7.55 -22.12
N VAL A 202 -9.80 -6.39 -21.78
CA VAL A 202 -8.50 -6.24 -21.10
C VAL A 202 -8.50 -6.99 -19.76
N TYR A 203 -9.64 -7.06 -19.09
CA TYR A 203 -9.80 -7.63 -17.75
C TYR A 203 -10.57 -8.95 -17.73
N GLU A 204 -10.72 -9.64 -18.87
CA GLU A 204 -11.53 -10.87 -18.98
C GLU A 204 -11.13 -11.95 -17.95
N MET A 205 -9.84 -12.08 -17.66
CA MET A 205 -9.33 -13.02 -16.66
C MET A 205 -9.72 -12.70 -15.20
N TYR A 206 -10.31 -11.53 -14.95
CA TYR A 206 -10.71 -11.04 -13.63
C TYR A 206 -12.24 -10.89 -13.49
N TYR A 207 -13.03 -11.27 -14.50
CA TYR A 207 -14.49 -11.13 -14.46
C TYR A 207 -15.18 -12.04 -13.45
N ASP A 208 -14.59 -13.19 -13.14
CA ASP A 208 -15.01 -14.05 -12.04
C ASP A 208 -13.80 -14.84 -11.56
N ARG A 209 -13.20 -14.40 -10.45
CA ARG A 209 -11.99 -15.02 -9.92
C ARG A 209 -12.00 -14.99 -8.40
N ILE A 210 -11.50 -16.07 -7.81
CA ILE A 210 -11.23 -16.16 -6.38
C ILE A 210 -9.76 -16.59 -6.22
N GLU A 211 -9.01 -15.87 -5.41
CA GLU A 211 -7.59 -16.17 -5.17
C GLU A 211 -7.21 -15.89 -3.72
N LYS A 212 -6.45 -16.79 -3.11
CA LYS A 212 -5.97 -16.63 -1.72
C LYS A 212 -5.08 -15.39 -1.61
N ILE A 213 -5.25 -14.62 -0.54
CA ILE A 213 -4.51 -13.36 -0.31
C ILE A 213 -3.00 -13.60 -0.33
N THR A 214 -2.53 -14.66 0.34
CA THR A 214 -1.12 -15.06 0.39
C THR A 214 -0.53 -15.44 -0.99
N SER A 215 -1.37 -15.85 -1.94
CA SER A 215 -0.94 -16.33 -3.27
C SER A 215 -1.04 -15.29 -4.39
N LEU A 216 -1.62 -14.12 -4.10
CA LEU A 216 -1.80 -13.04 -5.07
C LEU A 216 -0.45 -12.57 -5.60
N ALA A 217 -0.25 -12.60 -6.92
CA ALA A 217 0.93 -12.02 -7.54
C ALA A 217 0.79 -10.50 -7.71
N ASP A 218 1.91 -9.79 -7.67
CA ASP A 218 1.93 -8.32 -7.68
C ASP A 218 1.31 -7.71 -8.94
N HIS A 219 1.57 -8.29 -10.12
CA HIS A 219 0.95 -7.85 -11.36
C HIS A 219 -0.58 -8.03 -11.37
N ARG A 220 -1.09 -9.06 -10.67
CA ARG A 220 -2.54 -9.27 -10.53
C ARG A 220 -3.16 -8.26 -9.58
N ILE A 221 -2.51 -7.96 -8.46
CA ILE A 221 -2.96 -6.90 -7.54
C ILE A 221 -3.11 -5.58 -8.30
N MET A 222 -2.11 -5.19 -9.07
CA MET A 222 -2.17 -3.97 -9.88
C MET A 222 -3.29 -4.01 -10.93
N ALA A 223 -3.47 -5.14 -11.62
CA ALA A 223 -4.52 -5.28 -12.62
C ALA A 223 -5.93 -5.22 -12.01
N ILE A 224 -6.14 -5.87 -10.86
CA ILE A 224 -7.39 -5.85 -10.10
C ILE A 224 -7.69 -4.41 -9.64
N ASN A 225 -6.72 -3.74 -9.02
CA ASN A 225 -6.87 -2.35 -8.57
C ASN A 225 -7.22 -1.41 -9.73
N ARG A 226 -6.60 -1.61 -10.88
CA ARG A 226 -6.87 -0.83 -12.09
C ARG A 226 -8.28 -1.08 -12.62
N ALA A 227 -8.68 -2.35 -12.75
CA ALA A 227 -10.00 -2.74 -13.24
C ALA A 227 -11.12 -2.23 -12.31
N GLU A 228 -10.91 -2.30 -10.99
CA GLU A 228 -11.82 -1.75 -9.99
C GLU A 228 -11.95 -0.22 -10.10
N LYS A 229 -10.81 0.48 -10.25
CA LYS A 229 -10.77 1.94 -10.45
C LYS A 229 -11.46 2.38 -11.75
N GLU A 230 -11.31 1.60 -12.81
CA GLU A 230 -11.99 1.79 -14.10
C GLU A 230 -13.46 1.32 -14.07
N LYS A 231 -13.96 0.87 -12.90
CA LYS A 231 -15.33 0.39 -12.66
C LYS A 231 -15.74 -0.80 -13.52
N VAL A 232 -14.79 -1.62 -13.96
CA VAL A 232 -15.08 -2.85 -14.72
C VAL A 232 -15.46 -4.00 -13.80
N ILE A 233 -14.80 -4.10 -12.65
CA ILE A 233 -15.02 -5.15 -11.66
C ILE A 233 -15.35 -4.57 -10.28
N SER A 234 -15.96 -5.38 -9.43
CA SER A 234 -16.02 -5.22 -7.98
C SER A 234 -15.08 -6.22 -7.30
N VAL A 235 -14.49 -5.81 -6.18
CA VAL A 235 -13.62 -6.64 -5.37
C VAL A 235 -14.24 -6.84 -4.00
N SER A 236 -14.25 -8.07 -3.49
CA SER A 236 -14.72 -8.41 -2.16
C SER A 236 -13.80 -9.43 -1.49
N PHE A 237 -13.80 -9.47 -0.17
CA PHE A 237 -13.09 -10.49 0.58
C PHE A 237 -14.00 -11.69 0.87
N ILE A 238 -13.41 -12.87 0.91
CA ILE A 238 -14.05 -14.12 1.33
C ILE A 238 -13.23 -14.70 2.48
N TYR A 239 -13.87 -14.84 3.64
CA TYR A 239 -13.32 -15.43 4.85
C TYR A 239 -14.46 -16.01 5.71
N ASP A 240 -14.13 -16.82 6.70
CA ASP A 240 -15.11 -17.41 7.62
C ASP A 240 -15.61 -16.35 8.62
N LEU A 241 -16.69 -15.66 8.23
CA LEU A 241 -17.30 -14.61 9.04
C LEU A 241 -17.89 -15.16 10.35
N GLU A 242 -18.44 -16.38 10.33
CA GLU A 242 -19.03 -16.98 11.53
C GLU A 242 -17.97 -17.27 12.58
N ASP A 243 -16.81 -17.79 12.18
CA ASP A 243 -15.70 -18.03 13.08
C ASP A 243 -15.17 -16.72 13.70
N ILE A 244 -14.96 -15.68 12.88
CA ILE A 244 -14.55 -14.35 13.36
C ILE A 244 -15.56 -13.78 14.36
N GLN A 245 -16.86 -13.88 14.07
CA GLN A 245 -17.92 -13.43 14.97
C GLN A 245 -17.89 -14.19 16.30
N LYS A 246 -17.75 -15.52 16.28
CA LYS A 246 -17.65 -16.34 17.49
C LYS A 246 -16.45 -15.96 18.35
N GLN A 247 -15.29 -15.75 17.74
CA GLN A 247 -14.07 -15.34 18.44
C GLN A 247 -14.25 -13.97 19.12
N ALA A 248 -14.79 -12.99 18.40
CA ALA A 248 -15.03 -11.65 18.93
C ALA A 248 -16.09 -11.65 20.04
N ILE A 249 -17.21 -12.38 19.87
CA ILE A 249 -18.24 -12.53 20.91
C ILE A 249 -17.62 -13.10 22.19
N LYS A 250 -16.74 -14.09 22.09
CA LYS A 250 -16.05 -14.69 23.25
C LYS A 250 -15.18 -13.70 24.04
N VAL A 251 -14.70 -12.62 23.40
CA VAL A 251 -13.92 -11.57 24.08
C VAL A 251 -14.80 -10.71 24.99
N TYR A 252 -16.06 -10.50 24.62
CA TYR A 252 -16.96 -9.54 25.30
C TYR A 252 -18.12 -10.19 26.06
N CYS A 253 -18.52 -11.41 25.69
CA CYS A 253 -19.69 -12.09 26.25
C CYS A 253 -19.27 -13.36 27.00
N GLN A 254 -19.74 -13.48 28.25
CA GLN A 254 -19.67 -14.74 29.00
C GLN A 254 -20.89 -15.62 28.68
N GLU A 255 -20.75 -16.95 28.73
CA GLU A 255 -21.74 -17.89 28.19
C GLU A 255 -23.14 -17.80 28.83
N ASN A 256 -23.24 -17.25 30.04
CA ASN A 256 -24.49 -17.28 30.80
C ASN A 256 -25.07 -15.89 31.14
N SER A 257 -24.82 -14.83 30.38
CA SER A 257 -25.40 -13.52 30.69
C SER A 257 -26.86 -13.37 30.20
N ASN A 258 -27.73 -12.79 31.03
CA ASN A 258 -29.11 -12.44 30.64
C ASN A 258 -29.17 -11.35 29.54
N VAL A 259 -28.05 -10.64 29.31
CA VAL A 259 -27.91 -9.61 28.27
C VAL A 259 -27.10 -10.10 27.06
N LYS A 260 -26.89 -11.42 26.94
CA LYS A 260 -26.09 -12.04 25.88
C LYS A 260 -26.49 -11.59 24.48
N GLU A 261 -27.78 -11.59 24.16
CA GLU A 261 -28.27 -11.19 22.83
C GLU A 261 -27.92 -9.73 22.50
N ILE A 262 -27.98 -8.83 23.49
CA ILE A 262 -27.62 -7.42 23.32
C ILE A 262 -26.12 -7.28 23.04
N ILE A 263 -25.28 -8.00 23.77
CA ILE A 263 -23.82 -8.00 23.58
C ILE A 263 -23.47 -8.59 22.22
N GLU A 264 -24.02 -9.76 21.87
CA GLU A 264 -23.77 -10.44 20.59
C GLU A 264 -24.11 -9.54 19.41
N ASN A 265 -25.29 -8.92 19.43
CA ASN A 265 -25.73 -8.00 18.38
C ASN A 265 -24.82 -6.76 18.28
N ALA A 266 -24.43 -6.17 19.41
CA ALA A 266 -23.53 -5.02 19.43
C ALA A 266 -22.12 -5.37 18.92
N VAL A 267 -21.60 -6.53 19.29
CA VAL A 267 -20.30 -7.03 18.82
C VAL A 267 -20.33 -7.30 17.32
N ILE A 268 -21.36 -8.00 16.83
CA ILE A 268 -21.53 -8.28 15.40
C ILE A 268 -21.65 -6.99 14.59
N ASP A 269 -22.41 -6.00 15.07
CA ASP A 269 -22.50 -4.70 14.42
C ASP A 269 -21.14 -3.97 14.40
N GLY A 270 -20.42 -3.95 15.53
CA GLY A 270 -19.06 -3.38 15.60
C GLY A 270 -18.07 -4.04 14.63
N LEU A 271 -18.13 -5.37 14.51
CA LEU A 271 -17.33 -6.11 13.53
C LEU A 271 -17.67 -5.72 12.10
N ASN A 272 -18.94 -5.86 11.71
CA ASN A 272 -19.36 -5.74 10.32
C ASN A 272 -19.30 -4.30 9.81
N ARG A 273 -19.71 -3.34 10.66
CA ARG A 273 -19.84 -1.94 10.26
C ARG A 273 -18.53 -1.16 10.38
N LEU A 274 -17.67 -1.52 11.34
CA LEU A 274 -16.50 -0.72 11.69
C LEU A 274 -15.18 -1.48 11.51
N LEU A 275 -15.01 -2.64 12.16
CA LEU A 275 -13.72 -3.32 12.20
C LEU A 275 -13.34 -3.97 10.87
N LEU A 276 -14.20 -4.81 10.30
CA LEU A 276 -13.94 -5.56 9.08
C LEU A 276 -13.67 -4.63 7.89
N PRO A 277 -14.49 -3.59 7.60
CA PRO A 277 -14.19 -2.66 6.52
C PRO A 277 -12.85 -1.94 6.72
N SER A 278 -12.49 -1.63 7.98
CA SER A 278 -11.19 -1.02 8.27
C SER A 278 -10.04 -1.98 7.97
N ILE A 279 -10.13 -3.24 8.40
CA ILE A 279 -9.12 -4.27 8.16
C ILE A 279 -9.00 -4.59 6.68
N GLU A 280 -10.11 -4.72 5.95
CA GLU A 280 -10.10 -4.98 4.51
C GLU A 280 -9.37 -3.88 3.75
N ASN A 281 -9.66 -2.61 4.06
CA ASN A 281 -8.96 -1.47 3.47
C ASN A 281 -7.45 -1.50 3.77
N GLU A 282 -7.07 -1.86 5.00
CA GLU A 282 -5.68 -2.00 5.40
C GLU A 282 -4.98 -3.11 4.62
N ILE A 283 -5.59 -4.29 4.50
CA ILE A 283 -5.06 -5.41 3.70
C ILE A 283 -4.91 -5.00 2.23
N ARG A 284 -5.90 -4.29 1.65
CA ARG A 284 -5.81 -3.77 0.27
C ARG A 284 -4.66 -2.78 0.11
N SER A 285 -4.43 -1.92 1.11
CA SER A 285 -3.30 -0.99 1.14
C SER A 285 -1.96 -1.73 1.18
N ASP A 286 -1.82 -2.71 2.07
CA ASP A 286 -0.60 -3.51 2.24
C ASP A 286 -0.26 -4.29 0.94
N LEU A 287 -1.26 -4.94 0.33
CA LEU A 287 -1.11 -5.62 -0.95
C LEU A 287 -0.67 -4.66 -2.07
N SER A 288 -1.26 -3.46 -2.11
CA SER A 288 -0.91 -2.45 -3.10
C SER A 288 0.51 -1.92 -2.90
N GLN A 289 0.91 -1.66 -1.66
CA GLN A 289 2.26 -1.24 -1.33
C GLN A 289 3.29 -2.29 -1.74
N ARG A 290 3.05 -3.57 -1.39
CA ARG A 290 3.91 -4.68 -1.80
C ARG A 290 4.06 -4.74 -3.33
N ALA A 291 2.94 -4.69 -4.04
CA ALA A 291 2.93 -4.79 -5.49
C ALA A 291 3.65 -3.62 -6.17
N HIS A 292 3.49 -2.40 -5.67
CA HIS A 292 4.19 -1.22 -6.17
C HIS A 292 5.68 -1.29 -5.91
N THR A 293 6.11 -1.65 -4.70
CA THR A 293 7.54 -1.77 -4.35
C THR A 293 8.24 -2.75 -5.28
N ASN A 294 7.70 -3.97 -5.42
CA ASN A 294 8.29 -4.99 -6.28
C ASN A 294 8.31 -4.56 -7.75
N SER A 295 7.27 -3.86 -8.22
CA SER A 295 7.24 -3.34 -9.59
C SER A 295 8.27 -2.25 -9.83
N ILE A 296 8.46 -1.35 -8.86
CA ILE A 296 9.49 -0.29 -8.92
C ILE A 296 10.87 -0.93 -8.98
N GLU A 297 11.14 -1.99 -8.22
CA GLU A 297 12.41 -2.71 -8.28
C GLU A 297 12.66 -3.29 -9.68
N VAL A 298 11.67 -3.99 -10.25
CA VAL A 298 11.78 -4.53 -11.62
C VAL A 298 12.01 -3.41 -12.65
N PHE A 299 11.31 -2.27 -12.54
CA PHE A 299 11.54 -1.13 -13.41
C PHE A 299 12.92 -0.50 -13.23
N SER A 300 13.40 -0.42 -11.99
CA SER A 300 14.73 0.11 -11.66
C SER A 300 15.81 -0.77 -12.28
N MET A 301 15.72 -2.08 -12.10
CA MET A 301 16.66 -3.05 -12.71
C MET A 301 16.64 -2.97 -14.24
N ASN A 302 15.46 -2.83 -14.85
CA ASN A 302 15.35 -2.70 -16.31
C ASN A 302 15.97 -1.39 -16.80
N LEU A 303 15.74 -0.28 -16.10
CA LEU A 303 16.31 1.02 -16.44
C LEU A 303 17.84 1.02 -16.27
N GLU A 304 18.34 0.45 -15.17
CA GLU A 304 19.77 0.33 -14.92
C GLU A 304 20.47 -0.46 -16.04
N LYS A 305 19.89 -1.59 -16.45
CA LYS A 305 20.38 -2.37 -17.59
C LYS A 305 20.43 -1.57 -18.89
N LEU A 306 19.43 -0.71 -19.14
CA LEU A 306 19.39 0.16 -20.31
C LEU A 306 20.47 1.24 -20.24
N LEU A 307 20.65 1.88 -19.09
CA LEU A 307 21.65 2.93 -18.89
C LEU A 307 23.09 2.39 -18.89
N SER A 308 23.27 1.13 -18.51
CA SER A 308 24.57 0.45 -18.48
C SER A 308 24.99 -0.14 -19.82
N GLN A 309 24.19 0.02 -20.87
CA GLN A 309 24.54 -0.48 -22.19
C GLN A 309 25.79 0.24 -22.72
N PRO A 310 26.74 -0.50 -23.31
CA PRO A 310 27.94 0.10 -23.87
C PRO A 310 27.55 1.06 -25.01
N PRO A 311 28.10 2.29 -25.02
CA PRO A 311 27.79 3.25 -26.08
C PRO A 311 28.38 2.78 -27.41
N LEU A 312 27.69 3.08 -28.52
CA LEU A 312 28.21 2.88 -29.86
C LEU A 312 29.12 4.04 -30.25
N ILE A 313 30.43 3.79 -30.29
CA ILE A 313 31.46 4.81 -30.55
C ILE A 313 31.90 4.77 -32.03
N GLY A 314 32.09 5.93 -32.65
CA GLY A 314 32.79 6.05 -33.94
C GLY A 314 31.99 5.52 -35.14
N ARG A 315 30.66 5.52 -35.06
CA ARG A 315 29.79 4.99 -36.12
C ARG A 315 28.70 5.99 -36.48
N ILE A 316 28.46 6.12 -37.78
CA ILE A 316 27.33 6.88 -38.32
C ILE A 316 26.08 6.00 -38.21
N VAL A 317 25.04 6.52 -37.56
CA VAL A 317 23.83 5.77 -37.20
C VAL A 317 22.62 6.36 -37.91
N LEU A 318 21.79 5.51 -38.49
CA LEU A 318 20.43 5.86 -38.91
C LEU A 318 19.45 5.40 -37.82
N GLY A 319 18.90 6.35 -37.07
CA GLY A 319 17.76 6.11 -36.19
C GLY A 319 16.49 5.96 -37.02
N PHE A 320 15.75 4.90 -36.77
CA PHE A 320 14.48 4.58 -37.40
C PHE A 320 13.42 4.48 -36.30
N ASP A 321 12.49 5.43 -36.26
CA ASP A 321 11.32 5.42 -35.38
C ASP A 321 10.09 4.90 -36.16
N PRO A 322 9.66 3.64 -35.93
CA PRO A 322 8.57 3.03 -36.67
C PRO A 322 7.20 3.68 -36.43
N GLY A 323 6.34 3.63 -37.44
CA GLY A 323 4.95 4.02 -37.29
C GLY A 323 4.08 3.66 -38.48
N TYR A 324 2.80 3.38 -38.22
CA TYR A 324 1.79 3.14 -39.25
C TYR A 324 1.28 4.46 -39.84
N PHE A 325 0.26 5.06 -39.21
CA PHE A 325 -0.46 6.22 -39.75
C PHE A 325 0.41 7.48 -39.84
N ASN A 326 1.26 7.70 -38.83
CA ASN A 326 2.12 8.86 -38.76
C ASN A 326 3.42 8.69 -39.56
N GLY A 327 3.60 7.58 -40.28
CA GLY A 327 4.83 7.22 -40.97
C GLY A 327 6.01 6.90 -40.05
N CYS A 328 7.09 6.41 -40.63
CA CYS A 328 8.36 6.17 -39.94
C CYS A 328 9.26 7.40 -40.08
N LYS A 329 9.91 7.80 -38.98
CA LYS A 329 10.84 8.94 -38.96
C LYS A 329 12.25 8.41 -38.96
N LEU A 330 13.09 9.06 -39.75
CA LEU A 330 14.47 8.70 -39.96
C LEU A 330 15.35 9.85 -39.49
N ALA A 331 16.42 9.55 -38.76
CA ALA A 331 17.42 10.53 -38.36
C ALA A 331 18.81 9.94 -38.58
N VAL A 332 19.66 10.62 -39.36
CA VAL A 332 21.06 10.24 -39.53
C VAL A 332 21.91 11.05 -38.59
N LEU A 333 22.70 10.39 -37.75
CA LEU A 333 23.66 10.98 -36.82
C LEU A 333 25.08 10.59 -37.24
N ASP A 334 26.02 11.53 -37.17
CA ASP A 334 27.43 11.23 -37.39
C ASP A 334 28.08 10.53 -36.19
N GLU A 335 29.39 10.27 -36.30
CA GLU A 335 30.18 9.56 -35.28
C GLU A 335 30.26 10.28 -33.92
N THR A 336 29.91 11.57 -33.87
CA THR A 336 29.87 12.40 -32.65
C THR A 336 28.45 12.55 -32.09
N GLY A 337 27.44 12.02 -32.78
CA GLY A 337 26.02 12.20 -32.46
C GLY A 337 25.41 13.47 -33.06
N LYS A 338 26.14 14.21 -33.91
CA LYS A 338 25.58 15.39 -34.59
C LYS A 338 24.59 14.94 -35.68
N MET A 339 23.46 15.62 -35.73
CA MET A 339 22.42 15.36 -36.72
C MET A 339 22.85 15.80 -38.13
N LEU A 340 22.81 14.87 -39.08
CA LEU A 340 23.14 15.08 -40.49
C LEU A 340 21.91 15.21 -41.38
N ALA A 341 20.85 14.44 -41.09
CA ALA A 341 19.62 14.45 -41.87
C ALA A 341 18.43 13.98 -41.03
N VAL A 342 17.24 14.47 -41.39
CA VAL A 342 15.96 13.98 -40.89
C VAL A 342 15.06 13.77 -42.09
N GLU A 343 14.43 12.60 -42.18
CA GLU A 343 13.52 12.25 -43.25
C GLU A 343 12.28 11.55 -42.69
N LYS A 344 11.23 11.51 -43.50
CA LYS A 344 9.99 10.84 -43.13
C LYS A 344 9.48 10.00 -44.28
N ILE A 345 9.18 8.74 -43.99
CA ILE A 345 8.73 7.76 -44.97
C ILE A 345 7.39 7.15 -44.54
N PHE A 346 6.65 6.58 -45.49
CA PHE A 346 5.32 6.01 -45.24
C PHE A 346 5.21 4.57 -45.76
N PRO A 347 6.09 3.64 -45.34
CA PRO A 347 6.15 2.29 -45.91
C PRO A 347 4.87 1.45 -45.62
N PHE A 348 4.11 1.79 -44.57
CA PHE A 348 2.96 1.01 -44.10
C PHE A 348 1.63 1.78 -44.16
N SER A 349 1.58 2.92 -44.85
CA SER A 349 0.36 3.74 -44.89
C SER A 349 -0.75 3.07 -45.71
N LYS A 350 -1.94 2.92 -45.10
CA LYS A 350 -3.15 2.42 -45.79
C LYS A 350 -3.70 3.38 -46.86
N LYS A 351 -3.17 4.61 -46.95
CA LYS A 351 -3.56 5.62 -47.96
C LYS A 351 -2.55 5.72 -49.12
N GLY A 352 -1.91 4.60 -49.49
CA GLY A 352 -0.94 4.55 -50.59
C GLY A 352 0.52 4.65 -50.15
N GLY A 353 0.91 3.94 -49.08
CA GLY A 353 2.31 3.79 -48.72
C GLY A 353 3.12 3.15 -49.84
N ASP A 354 4.20 3.81 -50.25
CA ASP A 354 5.12 3.30 -51.27
C ASP A 354 6.35 2.70 -50.59
N LEU A 355 6.29 1.40 -50.37
CA LEU A 355 7.37 0.62 -49.76
C LEU A 355 8.64 0.69 -50.62
N GLU A 356 8.52 0.66 -51.95
CA GLU A 356 9.66 0.68 -52.85
C GLU A 356 10.33 2.06 -52.88
N GLN A 357 9.55 3.14 -52.86
CA GLN A 357 10.08 4.49 -52.69
C GLN A 357 10.77 4.65 -51.33
N SER A 358 10.16 4.13 -50.25
CA SER A 358 10.73 4.18 -48.91
C SER A 358 12.07 3.44 -48.83
N LYS A 359 12.17 2.25 -49.45
CA LYS A 359 13.44 1.52 -49.58
C LYS A 359 14.50 2.33 -50.32
N LYS A 360 14.14 2.96 -51.45
CA LYS A 360 15.07 3.82 -52.21
C LYS A 360 15.55 5.01 -51.39
N GLN A 361 14.67 5.66 -50.63
CA GLN A 361 15.03 6.78 -49.76
C GLN A 361 16.01 6.35 -48.66
N ILE A 362 15.75 5.22 -48.01
CA ILE A 362 16.65 4.65 -47.00
C ILE A 362 18.02 4.32 -47.62
N LEU A 363 18.05 3.64 -48.77
CA LEU A 363 19.29 3.30 -49.48
C LEU A 363 20.09 4.55 -49.86
N ASN A 364 19.42 5.61 -50.31
CA ASN A 364 20.05 6.89 -50.62
C ASN A 364 20.70 7.51 -49.37
N LEU A 365 20.03 7.48 -48.22
CA LEU A 365 20.60 7.97 -46.96
C LEU A 365 21.82 7.14 -46.52
N ILE A 366 21.70 5.81 -46.61
CA ILE A 366 22.79 4.88 -46.25
C ILE A 366 24.03 5.17 -47.11
N ASN A 367 23.86 5.25 -48.43
CA ASN A 367 24.97 5.49 -49.36
C ASN A 367 25.55 6.91 -49.23
N LYS A 368 24.70 7.93 -49.07
CA LYS A 368 25.15 9.33 -48.99
C LYS A 368 25.98 9.59 -47.74
N TYR A 369 25.55 9.06 -46.58
CA TYR A 369 26.20 9.33 -45.30
C TYR A 369 27.09 8.18 -44.82
N GLN A 370 27.23 7.09 -45.59
CA GLN A 370 28.02 5.92 -45.22
C GLN A 370 27.58 5.34 -43.86
N VAL A 371 26.26 5.20 -43.68
CA VAL A 371 25.65 4.67 -42.46
C VAL A 371 26.18 3.27 -42.17
N LYS A 372 26.64 3.05 -40.94
CA LYS A 372 27.20 1.76 -40.49
C LYS A 372 26.22 0.94 -39.65
N ILE A 373 25.25 1.59 -39.00
CA ILE A 373 24.27 0.97 -38.10
C ILE A 373 22.89 1.60 -38.33
N ILE A 374 21.84 0.77 -38.29
CA ILE A 374 20.46 1.22 -38.24
C ILE A 374 19.90 0.83 -36.86
N ALA A 375 19.44 1.83 -36.11
CA ALA A 375 18.82 1.63 -34.81
C ALA A 375 17.30 1.73 -34.96
N ILE A 376 16.58 0.62 -34.77
CA ILE A 376 15.12 0.55 -34.96
C ILE A 376 14.44 0.59 -33.60
N GLY A 377 13.51 1.54 -33.42
CA GLY A 377 12.68 1.62 -32.22
C GLY A 377 11.79 0.38 -32.07
N ASN A 378 11.66 -0.16 -30.87
CA ASN A 378 10.87 -1.37 -30.57
C ASN A 378 9.36 -1.09 -30.41
N GLY A 379 8.87 0.04 -30.94
CA GLY A 379 7.50 0.51 -30.80
C GLY A 379 6.52 -0.11 -31.81
N THR A 380 5.45 0.64 -32.08
CA THR A 380 4.42 0.25 -33.05
C THR A 380 4.99 0.17 -34.46
N ALA A 381 4.68 -0.90 -35.21
CA ALA A 381 5.23 -1.19 -36.55
C ALA A 381 6.73 -1.58 -36.59
N SER A 382 7.33 -1.90 -35.45
CA SER A 382 8.76 -2.27 -35.37
C SER A 382 9.08 -3.56 -36.13
N ARG A 383 8.26 -4.61 -35.99
CA ARG A 383 8.44 -5.89 -36.70
C ARG A 383 8.34 -5.75 -38.21
N GLU A 384 7.44 -4.88 -38.67
CA GLU A 384 7.26 -4.57 -40.08
C GLU A 384 8.43 -3.74 -40.62
N SER A 385 9.05 -2.90 -39.78
CA SER A 385 10.21 -2.05 -40.14
C SER A 385 11.54 -2.80 -40.12
N GLU A 386 11.65 -3.83 -39.29
CA GLU A 386 12.82 -4.71 -39.22
C GLU A 386 12.93 -5.61 -40.46
N LYS A 387 11.79 -5.97 -41.05
CA LYS A 387 11.70 -6.71 -42.32
C LYS A 387 11.99 -5.81 -43.52
#